data_AF-A0A5N0IK01-F1
#
_entry.id   AF-A0A5N0IK01-F1
#
_cell.length_a   1.000
_cell.length_b   1.000
_cell.length_c   1.000
_cell.angle_alpha   90.00
_cell.angle_beta   90.00
_cell.angle_gamma   90.00
#
_symmetry.space_group_name_H-M   'P 1'
#
loop_
_entity.id
_entity.type
_entity.pdbx_description
1 polymer ?
#
loop_
_entity_poly.entity_id
_entity_poly.type
_entity_poly.pdbx_seq_one_letter_code
_entity_poly.pdbx_strand_id
1 'polypeptide(L)'
;MNSDIADIANWARSQGWTVVDDSKGYTRFYDPQRVYITSYPATPSNPYRRQRDLVVALKKPGLPWPAPSKKEQRAQRKKGDAK
;
A
#
# COMPACT_ATOMS: atom_id res chain seq x y z
N MET A 1 4.15 13.08 -1.75
CA MET A 1 3.45 11.78 -1.54
C MET A 1 2.03 12.08 -1.07
N ASN A 2 1.00 11.42 -1.63
CA ASN A 2 -0.40 11.77 -1.34
C ASN A 2 -0.83 11.28 0.07
N SER A 3 -1.37 12.19 0.89
CA SER A 3 -1.80 11.90 2.26
C SER A 3 -2.89 10.84 2.34
N ASP A 4 -3.79 10.78 1.34
CA ASP A 4 -4.89 9.81 1.26
C ASP A 4 -4.44 8.35 1.24
N ILE A 5 -3.24 8.10 0.73
CA ILE A 5 -2.69 6.75 0.55
C ILE A 5 -1.37 6.58 1.28
N ALA A 6 -1.02 7.49 2.19
CA ALA A 6 0.24 7.46 2.91
C ALA A 6 0.38 6.16 3.73
N ASP A 7 -0.69 5.73 4.40
CA ASP A 7 -0.73 4.45 5.13
C ASP A 7 -0.54 3.24 4.21
N ILE A 8 -1.22 3.22 3.05
CA ILE A 8 -1.11 2.14 2.05
C ILE A 8 0.31 2.07 1.51
N ALA A 9 0.90 3.21 1.18
CA ALA A 9 2.21 3.26 0.58
C ALA A 9 3.33 2.95 1.59
N ASN A 10 3.21 3.37 2.84
CA ASN A 10 4.12 2.95 3.91
C ASN A 10 4.02 1.45 4.17
N TRP A 11 2.81 0.88 4.16
CA TRP A 11 2.61 -0.56 4.29
C TRP A 11 3.23 -1.33 3.12
N ALA A 12 2.96 -0.90 1.87
CA ALA A 12 3.54 -1.49 0.68
C ALA A 12 5.07 -1.49 0.77
N ARG A 13 5.69 -0.35 1.10
CA ARG A 13 7.14 -0.25 1.33
C ARG A 13 7.64 -1.22 2.40
N SER A 14 6.92 -1.37 3.51
CA SER A 14 7.25 -2.35 4.57
C SER A 14 7.19 -3.80 4.10
N GLN A 15 6.41 -4.11 3.06
CA GLN A 15 6.33 -5.44 2.44
C GLN A 15 7.35 -5.63 1.30
N GLY A 16 8.28 -4.69 1.11
CA GLY A 16 9.29 -4.74 0.05
C GLY A 16 8.81 -4.27 -1.32
N TRP A 17 7.65 -3.59 -1.37
CA TRP A 17 7.14 -3.03 -2.61
C TRP A 17 7.80 -1.69 -2.94
N THR A 18 7.91 -1.41 -4.23
CA THR A 18 8.46 -0.14 -4.71
C THR A 18 7.33 0.86 -4.97
N VAL A 19 7.38 2.01 -4.30
CA VAL A 19 6.39 3.09 -4.46
C VAL A 19 7.09 4.36 -4.89
N VAL A 20 6.76 4.83 -6.09
CA VAL A 20 7.38 5.98 -6.76
C VAL A 20 6.34 7.06 -7.01
N ASP A 21 6.63 8.29 -6.62
CA ASP A 21 5.88 9.45 -7.08
C ASP A 21 6.41 9.97 -8.42
N ASP A 22 5.50 10.17 -9.36
CA ASP A 22 5.76 10.77 -10.66
C ASP A 22 5.58 12.28 -10.58
N SER A 23 6.39 13.03 -11.33
CA SER A 23 6.33 14.51 -11.38
C SER A 23 4.97 15.04 -11.82
N LYS A 24 4.12 14.23 -12.47
CA LYS A 24 2.73 14.56 -12.82
C LYS A 24 1.75 14.38 -11.64
N GLY A 25 2.26 14.08 -10.44
CA GLY A 25 1.46 13.89 -9.23
C GLY A 25 0.86 12.50 -9.09
N TYR A 26 1.37 11.47 -9.77
CA TYR A 26 0.84 10.10 -9.62
C TYR A 26 1.74 9.30 -8.68
N THR A 27 1.14 8.55 -7.76
CA THR A 27 1.87 7.56 -6.96
C THR A 27 1.73 6.20 -7.62
N ARG A 28 2.82 5.65 -8.15
CA ARG A 28 2.87 4.34 -8.81
C ARG A 28 3.32 3.28 -7.82
N PHE A 29 2.68 2.13 -7.90
CA PHE A 29 2.98 0.95 -7.09
C PHE A 29 3.54 -0.14 -8.00
N TYR A 30 4.69 -0.64 -7.60
CA TYR A 30 5.37 -1.76 -8.22
C TYR A 30 5.52 -2.86 -7.18
N ASP A 31 5.36 -4.10 -7.61
CA ASP A 31 5.59 -5.25 -6.76
C ASP A 31 7.09 -5.42 -6.42
N PRO A 32 7.46 -6.35 -5.53
CA PRO A 32 8.86 -6.64 -5.22
C PRO A 32 9.72 -7.03 -6.44
N GLN A 33 9.10 -7.57 -7.50
CA GLN A 33 9.77 -7.88 -8.76
C GLN A 33 9.86 -6.68 -9.73
N ARG A 34 9.48 -5.47 -9.28
CA ARG A 34 9.48 -4.20 -10.04
C ARG A 34 8.50 -4.18 -11.23
N VAL A 35 7.51 -5.04 -11.24
CA VAL A 35 6.38 -5.04 -12.17
C VAL A 35 5.39 -3.96 -11.74
N TYR A 36 4.99 -3.13 -12.70
CA TYR A 36 3.97 -2.11 -12.47
C TYR A 36 2.60 -2.75 -12.20
N ILE A 37 1.99 -2.41 -11.07
CA ILE A 37 0.67 -2.93 -10.68
C ILE A 37 -0.42 -1.89 -10.91
N THR A 38 -0.26 -0.70 -10.35
CA THR A 38 -1.32 0.32 -10.35
C THR A 38 -0.76 1.70 -10.01
N SER A 39 -1.58 2.73 -10.22
CA SER A 39 -1.23 4.11 -9.88
C SER A 39 -2.40 4.85 -9.24
N TYR A 40 -2.07 5.79 -8.36
CA TYR A 40 -3.02 6.65 -7.67
C TYR A 40 -2.73 8.12 -8.00
N PRO A 41 -3.69 8.88 -8.55
CA PRO A 41 -3.48 10.31 -8.80
C PRO A 41 -3.41 11.13 -7.50
N ALA A 42 -2.66 12.23 -7.50
CA ALA A 42 -2.59 13.18 -6.38
C ALA A 42 -3.95 13.83 -6.10
N THR A 43 -4.71 14.10 -7.16
CA THR A 43 -6.03 14.71 -7.07
C THR A 43 -7.07 13.80 -7.70
N PRO A 44 -7.56 12.79 -6.97
CA PRO A 44 -8.63 11.92 -7.46
C PRO A 44 -9.97 12.65 -7.49
N SER A 45 -10.73 12.57 -8.59
CA SER A 45 -12.12 13.10 -8.61
C SER A 45 -13.07 12.38 -7.64
N ASN A 46 -12.76 11.12 -7.26
CA ASN A 46 -13.49 10.38 -6.23
C ASN A 46 -12.49 9.57 -5.38
N PRO A 47 -11.99 10.14 -4.26
CA PRO A 47 -10.92 9.54 -3.46
C PRO A 47 -11.33 8.18 -2.88
N TYR A 48 -12.56 8.07 -2.38
CA TYR A 48 -13.08 6.86 -1.76
C TYR A 48 -13.12 5.67 -2.73
N ARG A 49 -13.67 5.87 -3.94
CA ARG A 49 -13.71 4.81 -4.96
C ARG A 49 -12.30 4.44 -5.44
N ARG A 50 -11.43 5.44 -5.65
CA ARG A 50 -10.05 5.21 -6.11
C ARG A 50 -9.20 4.49 -5.07
N GLN A 51 -9.38 4.76 -3.78
CA GLN A 51 -8.68 4.03 -2.72
C GLN A 51 -9.09 2.55 -2.69
N ARG A 52 -10.40 2.27 -2.83
CA ARG A 52 -10.89 0.88 -2.92
C ARG A 52 -10.35 0.15 -4.14
N ASP A 53 -10.33 0.81 -5.30
CA ASP A 53 -9.76 0.26 -6.52
C ASP A 53 -8.27 -0.05 -6.36
N LEU A 54 -7.51 0.87 -5.76
CA LEU A 54 -6.10 0.68 -5.41
C LEU A 54 -5.92 -0.55 -4.51
N VAL A 55 -6.72 -0.67 -3.45
CA VAL A 55 -6.67 -1.81 -2.52
C VAL A 55 -6.94 -3.14 -3.23
N VAL A 56 -7.96 -3.19 -4.08
CA VAL A 56 -8.26 -4.42 -4.85
C VAL A 56 -7.13 -4.75 -5.81
N ALA A 57 -6.57 -3.74 -6.49
CA ALA A 57 -5.45 -3.91 -7.40
C ALA A 57 -4.17 -4.39 -6.70
N LEU A 58 -3.91 -3.96 -5.46
CA LEU A 58 -2.79 -4.40 -4.63
C LEU A 58 -3.02 -5.78 -4.01
N LYS A 59 -4.27 -6.14 -3.70
CA LYS A 59 -4.63 -7.45 -3.15
C LYS A 59 -4.37 -8.58 -4.14
N LYS A 60 -4.65 -8.36 -5.43
CA LYS A 60 -4.46 -9.35 -6.51
C LYS A 60 -3.03 -9.92 -6.62
N PRO A 61 -1.96 -9.12 -6.62
CA PRO A 61 -0.56 -9.57 -6.59
C PRO A 61 -0.06 -9.96 -5.19
N GLY A 62 -0.92 -9.97 -4.16
CA GLY A 62 -0.59 -10.53 -2.86
C GLY A 62 -0.18 -9.52 -1.78
N LEU A 63 -0.47 -8.22 -1.93
CA LEU A 63 -0.37 -7.30 -0.78
C LEU A 63 -1.61 -7.48 0.12
N PRO A 64 -1.47 -8.03 1.33
CA PRO A 64 -2.61 -8.12 2.23
C PRO A 64 -3.02 -6.72 2.67
N TRP A 65 -4.28 -6.35 2.41
CA TRP A 65 -4.92 -5.11 2.87
C TRP A 65 -6.34 -5.43 3.39
N PRO A 66 -6.80 -4.85 4.52
CA PRO A 66 -6.18 -3.78 5.32
C PRO A 66 -4.86 -4.20 5.97
N ALA A 67 -3.94 -3.24 6.12
CA ALA A 67 -2.81 -3.43 7.02
C ALA A 67 -3.38 -3.82 8.39
N PRO A 68 -2.87 -4.88 9.05
CA PRO A 68 -3.38 -5.33 10.34
C PRO A 68 -3.44 -4.13 11.30
N SER A 69 -4.52 -4.02 12.07
CA SER A 69 -4.68 -2.89 13.00
C SER A 69 -3.49 -2.86 13.99
N LYS A 70 -3.14 -1.70 14.57
CA LYS A 70 -2.01 -1.57 15.54
C LYS A 70 -2.03 -2.67 16.63
N LYS A 71 -3.22 -3.15 17.02
CA LYS A 71 -3.41 -4.28 17.94
C LYS A 71 -2.94 -5.62 17.37
N GLU A 72 -3.26 -5.91 16.12
CA GLU A 72 -2.85 -7.14 15.41
C GLU A 72 -1.36 -7.12 15.06
N GLN A 73 -0.81 -5.97 14.69
CA GLN A 73 0.64 -5.81 14.51
C GLN A 73 1.43 -6.07 15.81
N ARG A 74 0.92 -5.61 16.97
CA ARG A 74 1.49 -5.94 18.29
C ARG A 74 1.38 -7.42 18.61
N ALA A 75 0.26 -8.07 18.25
CA ALA A 75 0.06 -9.50 18.46
C ALA A 75 1.03 -10.34 17.58
N GLN A 76 1.30 -9.92 16.34
CA GLN A 76 2.30 -10.56 15.49
C GLN A 76 3.72 -10.39 16.04
N ARG A 77 4.08 -9.21 16.57
CA ARG A 77 5.37 -9.01 17.26
C ARG A 77 5.53 -9.93 18.47
N LYS A 78 4.48 -10.14 19.27
CA LYS A 78 4.51 -11.07 20.41
C LYS A 78 4.62 -12.55 20.01
N LYS A 79 4.18 -12.94 18.81
CA LYS A 79 4.33 -14.33 18.33
C LYS A 79 5.73 -14.65 17.80
N GLY A 80 6.60 -13.65 17.61
CA GLY A 80 7.99 -13.84 17.21
C GLY A 80 8.99 -13.97 18.36
N ASP A 81 8.55 -13.73 19.61
CA ASP A 81 9.41 -13.72 20.81
C ASP A 81 9.19 -14.98 21.68
N ALA A 82 8.81 -16.08 21.04
CA ALA A 82 8.78 -17.41 21.66
C ALA A 82 9.77 -18.30 20.92
N LYS A 83 11.06 -18.02 21.10
CA LYS A 83 12.11 -19.01 20.89
C LYS A 83 13.22 -18.81 21.92
#